data_AF-S2XRU3-F1
#
_entry.id   AF-S2XRU3-F1
#
_cell.length_a   1.000
_cell.length_b   1.000
_cell.length_c   1.000
_cell.angle_alpha   90.00
_cell.angle_beta   90.00
_cell.angle_gamma   90.00
#
_symmetry.space_group_name_H-M   'P 1'
#
loop_
_entity.id
_entity.type
_entity.pdbx_description
1 polymer ?
#
loop_
_entity_poly.entity_id
_entity_poly.type
_entity_poly.pdbx_seq_one_letter_code
_entity_poly.pdbx_strand_id
1 'polypeptide(L)'
;MAKPATGTLASVDPNWEPPACWYEPVLSPEELKAGVEKLKGTNNLAPVNSHLLWADELFVNHYDKGQDGGYKNYNLGEKGMFWRDVVRAGHEDDIAAWDCNRIMFWQDAGTVPDDPNAPTPKVLAAYAYDKIRVPATEIELKPMAKSTVNLPTWVWLDKGTFKEVKVRAELPNTGLWAETTAKPVALHLEPGTADAETYPASGDCRINEDGSIGTPYTDGDANETPPCGIRYLRATNGDPFRLTASITWEISWEGSGGAHGVLPDGTFETTRDVAVREIQSVNR
;
A
#
# COMPACT_ATOMS: atom_id res chain seq x y z
N MET A 1 -21.16 -13.48 -11.31
CA MET A 1 -19.94 -12.76 -11.72
C MET A 1 -18.95 -12.90 -10.59
N ALA A 2 -17.76 -13.47 -10.84
CA ALA A 2 -16.72 -13.52 -9.84
C ALA A 2 -16.30 -12.09 -9.49
N LYS A 3 -16.10 -11.78 -8.20
CA LYS A 3 -15.56 -10.48 -7.79
C LYS A 3 -14.17 -10.37 -8.43
N PRO A 4 -13.83 -9.28 -9.14
CA PRO A 4 -12.49 -9.11 -9.70
C PRO A 4 -11.48 -9.21 -8.56
N ALA A 5 -10.38 -9.94 -8.79
CA ALA A 5 -9.32 -10.03 -7.82
C ALA A 5 -8.76 -8.62 -7.54
N THR A 6 -8.43 -8.34 -6.29
CA THR A 6 -7.86 -7.05 -5.85
C THR A 6 -6.55 -7.32 -5.14
N GLY A 7 -5.54 -6.49 -5.38
CA GLY A 7 -4.22 -6.63 -4.78
C GLY A 7 -3.74 -5.38 -4.06
N THR A 8 -2.74 -5.55 -3.19
CA THR A 8 -2.01 -4.45 -2.56
C THR A 8 -0.93 -3.94 -3.52
N LEU A 9 -0.69 -2.64 -3.53
CA LEU A 9 0.40 -2.03 -4.29
C LEU A 9 1.76 -2.33 -3.65
N ALA A 10 2.77 -2.61 -4.47
CA ALA A 10 4.17 -2.59 -4.07
C ALA A 10 4.77 -1.22 -4.40
N SER A 11 5.60 -0.65 -3.54
CA SER A 11 6.31 0.60 -3.85
C SER A 11 7.37 0.36 -4.93
N VAL A 12 7.50 1.29 -5.89
CA VAL A 12 8.61 1.28 -6.86
C VAL A 12 9.95 1.64 -6.22
N ASP A 13 9.92 2.34 -5.08
CA ASP A 13 11.11 2.55 -4.24
C ASP A 13 11.19 1.41 -3.22
N PRO A 14 12.15 0.48 -3.36
CA PRO A 14 12.28 -0.66 -2.45
C PRO A 14 12.79 -0.27 -1.06
N ASN A 15 13.26 0.97 -0.88
CA ASN A 15 13.71 1.48 0.42
C ASN A 15 12.64 2.31 1.13
N TRP A 16 11.51 2.56 0.46
CA TRP A 16 10.42 3.29 1.07
C TRP A 16 9.51 2.34 1.82
N GLU A 17 9.29 2.66 3.09
CA GLU A 17 8.29 2.01 3.91
C GLU A 17 7.56 3.05 4.78
N PRO A 18 6.29 2.81 5.15
CA PRO A 18 5.67 3.53 6.25
C PRO A 18 6.50 3.43 7.54
N PRO A 19 6.34 4.35 8.51
CA PRO A 19 7.04 4.26 9.79
C PRO A 19 6.84 2.91 10.47
N ALA A 20 7.87 2.40 11.15
CA ALA A 20 7.80 1.16 11.91
C ALA A 20 6.86 1.29 13.12
N CYS A 21 6.72 2.49 13.70
CA CYS A 21 5.83 2.76 14.82
C CYS A 21 5.33 4.21 14.81
N TRP A 22 4.26 4.48 15.56
CA TRP A 22 3.73 5.83 15.84
C TRP A 22 2.95 5.84 17.16
N TYR A 23 2.67 7.03 17.70
CA TYR A 23 1.79 7.18 18.87
C TYR A 23 0.32 7.42 18.47
N GLU A 24 -0.62 6.82 19.19
CA GLU A 24 -2.06 7.06 19.02
C GLU A 24 -2.84 7.03 20.35
N PRO A 25 -4.01 7.69 20.42
CA PRO A 25 -4.89 7.62 21.59
C PRO A 25 -5.44 6.20 21.76
N VAL A 26 -5.31 5.63 22.97
CA VAL A 26 -5.72 4.24 23.27
C VAL A 26 -6.79 4.13 24.34
N LEU A 27 -6.78 5.00 25.37
CA LEU A 27 -7.68 4.89 26.52
C LEU A 27 -8.08 6.26 27.07
N SER A 28 -9.35 6.42 27.39
CA SER A 28 -9.83 7.51 28.27
C SER A 28 -9.41 7.26 29.73
N PRO A 29 -9.43 8.30 30.60
CA PRO A 29 -9.27 8.14 32.04
C PRO A 29 -10.14 7.02 32.66
N GLU A 30 -11.41 6.97 32.27
CA GLU A 30 -12.39 6.00 32.79
C GLU A 30 -12.05 4.58 32.34
N GLU A 31 -11.67 4.40 31.08
CA GLU A 31 -11.28 3.09 30.54
C GLU A 31 -9.98 2.60 31.16
N LEU A 32 -8.99 3.48 31.35
CA LEU A 32 -7.75 3.11 32.02
C LEU A 32 -8.01 2.67 33.46
N LYS A 33 -8.77 3.44 34.24
CA LYS A 33 -9.12 3.08 35.61
C LYS A 33 -9.85 1.73 35.66
N ALA A 34 -10.87 1.54 34.83
CA ALA A 34 -11.62 0.29 34.78
C ALA A 34 -10.74 -0.90 34.35
N GLY A 35 -9.79 -0.69 33.44
CA GLY A 35 -8.81 -1.69 33.04
C GLY A 35 -7.89 -2.09 34.20
N VAL A 36 -7.35 -1.12 34.92
CA VAL A 36 -6.48 -1.36 36.10
C VAL A 36 -7.27 -2.05 37.22
N GLU A 37 -8.52 -1.67 37.46
CA GLU A 37 -9.38 -2.34 38.44
C GLU A 37 -9.62 -3.83 38.12
N LYS A 38 -9.67 -4.21 36.83
CA LYS A 38 -9.77 -5.61 36.42
C LYS A 38 -8.46 -6.40 36.59
N LEU A 39 -7.31 -5.72 36.59
CA LEU A 39 -6.01 -6.36 36.82
C LEU A 39 -5.75 -6.62 38.32
N LYS A 40 -6.37 -5.83 39.21
CA LYS A 40 -6.13 -5.91 40.65
C LYS A 40 -6.33 -7.31 41.22
N GLY A 41 -5.32 -7.80 41.94
CA GLY A 41 -5.37 -9.13 42.57
C GLY A 41 -5.29 -10.30 41.59
N THR A 42 -4.94 -10.05 40.33
CA THR A 42 -4.63 -11.07 39.33
C THR A 42 -3.11 -11.14 39.09
N ASN A 43 -2.65 -12.19 38.40
CA ASN A 43 -1.25 -12.27 37.92
C ASN A 43 -1.11 -11.83 36.45
N ASN A 44 -2.12 -11.14 35.91
CA ASN A 44 -2.11 -10.72 34.51
C ASN A 44 -1.26 -9.46 34.33
N LEU A 45 -0.63 -9.34 33.17
CA LEU A 45 0.10 -8.15 32.76
C LEU A 45 -0.66 -7.41 31.66
N ALA A 46 -0.50 -6.09 31.61
CA ALA A 46 -1.06 -5.27 30.54
C ALA A 46 0.01 -4.36 29.91
N PRO A 47 -0.07 -4.11 28.59
CA PRO A 47 0.90 -3.30 27.87
C PRO A 47 0.80 -1.81 28.23
N VAL A 48 1.93 -1.24 28.65
CA VAL A 48 2.11 0.22 28.81
C VAL A 48 2.81 0.86 27.61
N ASN A 49 3.47 0.07 26.79
CA ASN A 49 3.91 0.37 25.43
C ASN A 49 3.95 -0.97 24.66
N SER A 50 4.33 -1.01 23.38
CA SER A 50 4.38 -2.28 22.62
C SER A 50 5.49 -3.23 23.10
N HIS A 51 6.42 -2.75 23.91
CA HIS A 51 7.64 -3.45 24.32
C HIS A 51 7.66 -3.83 25.81
N LEU A 52 6.73 -3.31 26.61
CA LEU A 52 6.73 -3.39 28.07
C LEU A 52 5.32 -3.64 28.61
N LEU A 53 5.24 -4.64 29.49
CA LEU A 53 4.03 -5.03 30.19
C LEU A 53 4.19 -4.76 31.69
N TRP A 54 3.16 -4.26 32.34
CA TRP A 54 3.13 -4.01 33.78
C TRP A 54 2.06 -4.84 34.48
N ALA A 55 2.31 -5.17 35.74
CA ALA A 55 1.30 -5.66 36.67
C ALA A 55 0.51 -4.49 37.28
N ASP A 56 -0.60 -4.81 37.94
CA ASP A 56 -1.55 -3.84 38.52
C ASP A 56 -0.89 -2.82 39.47
N GLU A 57 0.05 -3.23 40.31
CA GLU A 57 0.71 -2.34 41.28
C GLU A 57 1.44 -1.17 40.59
N LEU A 58 2.14 -1.43 39.49
CA LEU A 58 2.85 -0.39 38.73
C LEU A 58 1.86 0.57 38.07
N PHE A 59 0.77 0.07 37.51
CA PHE A 59 -0.30 0.92 36.97
C PHE A 59 -0.91 1.82 38.06
N VAL A 60 -1.22 1.27 39.23
CA VAL A 60 -1.77 2.06 40.35
C VAL A 60 -0.76 3.11 40.82
N ASN A 61 0.50 2.74 41.01
CA ASN A 61 1.53 3.67 41.47
C ASN A 61 1.74 4.81 40.46
N HIS A 62 1.80 4.49 39.17
CA HIS A 62 2.03 5.48 38.12
C HIS A 62 0.79 6.31 37.80
N TYR A 63 -0.39 5.72 37.56
CA TYR A 63 -1.56 6.45 37.05
C TYR A 63 -2.55 6.92 38.13
N ASP A 64 -2.56 6.33 39.33
CA ASP A 64 -3.46 6.73 40.42
C ASP A 64 -2.75 7.59 41.47
N LYS A 65 -1.55 7.16 41.90
CA LYS A 65 -0.80 7.78 43.00
C LYS A 65 0.17 8.87 42.55
N GLY A 66 0.45 8.99 41.25
CA GLY A 66 1.38 9.96 40.69
C GLY A 66 2.84 9.74 41.10
N GLN A 67 3.25 8.48 41.27
CA GLN A 67 4.64 8.13 41.54
C GLN A 67 5.48 8.15 40.26
N ASP A 68 6.78 8.39 40.40
CA ASP A 68 7.77 8.37 39.31
C ASP A 68 7.39 9.25 38.10
N GLY A 69 6.86 10.45 38.38
CA GLY A 69 6.42 11.39 37.34
C GLY A 69 5.10 11.01 36.66
N GLY A 70 4.35 10.08 37.25
CA GLY A 70 3.06 9.65 36.76
C GLY A 70 1.91 10.61 37.07
N TYR A 71 0.69 10.10 36.91
CA TYR A 71 -0.57 10.83 36.96
C TYR A 71 -1.32 10.55 38.26
N LYS A 72 -2.20 11.48 38.63
CA LYS A 72 -3.05 11.33 39.82
C LYS A 72 -4.46 11.00 39.39
N ASN A 73 -5.08 10.03 40.06
CA ASN A 73 -6.48 9.66 39.85
C ASN A 73 -6.82 9.41 38.36
N TYR A 74 -5.88 8.84 37.60
CA TYR A 74 -6.00 8.53 36.18
C TYR A 74 -6.35 9.72 35.29
N ASN A 75 -6.15 10.97 35.74
CA ASN A 75 -6.64 12.19 35.10
C ASN A 75 -8.18 12.20 34.89
N LEU A 76 -8.95 11.55 35.77
CA LEU A 76 -10.41 11.59 35.71
C LEU A 76 -10.94 13.03 35.75
N GLY A 77 -11.86 13.34 34.83
CA GLY A 77 -12.46 14.67 34.68
C GLY A 77 -11.66 15.63 33.79
N GLU A 78 -10.43 15.27 33.40
CA GLU A 78 -9.64 16.03 32.44
C GLU A 78 -10.06 15.71 31.00
N LYS A 79 -9.80 16.65 30.08
CA LYS A 79 -10.12 16.49 28.66
C LYS A 79 -8.90 16.08 27.87
N GLY A 80 -8.82 14.80 27.55
CA GLY A 80 -7.71 14.23 26.80
C GLY A 80 -7.80 12.72 26.78
N MET A 81 -6.72 12.08 26.32
CA MET A 81 -6.61 10.64 26.24
C MET A 81 -5.23 10.21 26.72
N PHE A 82 -5.13 8.96 27.16
CA PHE A 82 -3.85 8.29 27.25
C PHE A 82 -3.46 7.74 25.88
N TRP A 83 -2.23 8.04 25.48
CA TRP A 83 -1.62 7.67 24.23
C TRP A 83 -0.53 6.65 24.45
N ARG A 84 -0.39 5.75 23.48
CA ARG A 84 0.64 4.72 23.48
C ARG A 84 1.11 4.49 22.05
N ASP A 85 2.30 3.95 21.92
CA ASP A 85 2.80 3.51 20.63
C ASP A 85 1.98 2.34 20.09
N VAL A 86 2.00 2.25 18.76
CA VAL A 86 1.59 1.11 17.96
C VAL A 86 2.71 0.81 16.98
N VAL A 87 3.02 -0.48 16.83
CA VAL A 87 3.99 -0.99 15.87
C VAL A 87 3.24 -1.43 14.61
N ARG A 88 3.81 -1.10 13.44
CA ARG A 88 3.30 -1.54 12.14
C ARG A 88 3.31 -3.06 12.08
N ALA A 89 2.18 -3.65 11.70
CA ALA A 89 2.02 -5.10 11.65
C ALA A 89 3.12 -5.77 10.81
N GLY A 90 3.78 -6.78 11.37
CA GLY A 90 4.90 -7.48 10.73
C GLY A 90 6.28 -6.86 10.98
N HIS A 91 6.35 -5.75 11.73
CA HIS A 91 7.59 -5.05 12.10
C HIS A 91 7.83 -5.07 13.62
N GLU A 92 7.23 -6.00 14.35
CA GLU A 92 7.37 -6.12 15.81
C GLU A 92 8.82 -6.39 16.26
N ASP A 93 9.59 -7.09 15.43
CA ASP A 93 11.01 -7.40 15.68
C ASP A 93 11.97 -6.37 15.06
N ASP A 94 11.46 -5.31 14.42
CA ASP A 94 12.30 -4.26 13.83
C ASP A 94 12.90 -3.39 14.94
N ILE A 95 14.20 -3.10 14.85
CA ILE A 95 14.86 -2.19 15.79
C ILE A 95 14.24 -0.78 15.75
N ALA A 96 13.73 -0.36 14.59
CA ALA A 96 13.04 0.92 14.43
C ALA A 96 11.70 0.96 15.19
N ALA A 97 11.10 -0.17 15.53
CA ALA A 97 9.91 -0.20 16.38
C ALA A 97 10.18 0.30 17.81
N TRP A 98 11.44 0.24 18.25
CA TRP A 98 11.88 0.74 19.57
C TRP A 98 12.05 2.26 19.64
N ASP A 99 11.96 2.97 18.51
CA ASP A 99 11.96 4.43 18.49
C ASP A 99 10.72 4.99 19.20
N CYS A 100 9.63 4.21 19.25
CA CYS A 100 8.42 4.53 20.02
C CYS A 100 8.40 3.71 21.33
N ASN A 101 9.08 4.19 22.37
CA ASN A 101 9.25 3.44 23.62
C ASN A 101 8.67 4.12 24.88
N ARG A 102 8.08 5.31 24.74
CA ARG A 102 7.44 6.01 25.87
C ARG A 102 6.39 5.12 26.55
N ILE A 103 6.45 5.08 27.87
CA ILE A 103 5.35 4.58 28.70
C ILE A 103 4.11 5.41 28.36
N MET A 104 2.97 4.74 28.22
CA MET A 104 1.68 5.34 27.90
C MET A 104 1.45 6.62 28.72
N PHE A 105 1.14 7.71 28.03
CA PHE A 105 1.20 9.06 28.58
C PHE A 105 -0.05 9.87 28.25
N TRP A 106 -0.28 10.94 28.99
CA TRP A 106 -1.43 11.82 28.79
C TRP A 106 -1.18 12.81 27.65
N GLN A 107 -2.22 13.03 26.83
CA GLN A 107 -2.27 14.11 25.85
C GLN A 107 -3.61 14.85 25.94
N ASP A 108 -3.55 16.18 25.95
CA ASP A 108 -4.74 17.03 26.00
C ASP A 108 -5.58 16.90 24.71
N ALA A 109 -6.90 17.02 24.85
CA ALA A 109 -7.82 16.89 23.74
C ALA A 109 -7.52 17.89 22.60
N GLY A 110 -7.52 17.41 21.35
CA GLY A 110 -7.24 18.24 20.18
C GLY A 110 -5.78 18.62 19.99
N THR A 111 -4.86 18.01 20.74
CA THR A 111 -3.41 18.20 20.59
C THR A 111 -2.71 16.88 20.23
N VAL A 112 -1.50 17.00 19.70
CA VAL A 112 -0.63 15.86 19.38
C VAL A 112 0.61 15.91 20.27
N PRO A 113 1.25 14.76 20.55
CA PRO A 113 2.47 14.73 21.34
C PRO A 113 3.59 15.56 20.71
N ASP A 114 4.38 16.25 21.55
CA ASP A 114 5.68 16.78 21.15
C ASP A 114 6.69 15.62 21.16
N ASP A 115 6.74 14.91 20.04
CA ASP A 115 7.54 13.70 19.86
C ASP A 115 7.92 13.55 18.38
N PRO A 116 9.16 13.15 18.04
CA PRO A 116 9.52 12.85 16.65
C PRO A 116 8.63 11.80 15.98
N ASN A 117 8.07 10.86 16.77
CA ASN A 117 7.18 9.80 16.31
C ASN A 117 5.69 10.13 16.55
N ALA A 118 5.36 11.39 16.82
CA ALA A 118 3.98 11.84 16.85
C ALA A 118 3.34 11.63 15.47
N PRO A 119 2.05 11.23 15.43
CA PRO A 119 1.37 11.01 14.18
C PRO A 119 1.26 12.33 13.42
N THR A 120 1.61 12.29 12.13
CA THR A 120 1.45 13.42 11.22
C THR A 120 0.51 13.02 10.07
N PRO A 121 -0.05 13.99 9.32
CA PRO A 121 -0.81 13.67 8.12
C PRO A 121 -0.02 12.78 7.14
N LYS A 122 1.30 12.94 7.06
CA LYS A 122 2.17 12.09 6.23
C LYS A 122 2.21 10.63 6.72
N VAL A 123 2.24 10.40 8.03
CA VAL A 123 2.15 9.04 8.60
C VAL A 123 0.81 8.41 8.26
N LEU A 124 -0.28 9.16 8.42
CA LEU A 124 -1.63 8.70 8.07
C LEU A 124 -1.75 8.42 6.56
N ALA A 125 -1.10 9.21 5.71
CA ALA A 125 -1.06 8.98 4.27
C ALA A 125 -0.29 7.69 3.91
N ALA A 126 0.87 7.46 4.54
CA ALA A 126 1.63 6.23 4.36
C ALA A 126 0.85 4.99 4.82
N TYR A 127 0.12 5.11 5.94
CA TYR A 127 -0.79 4.06 6.40
C TYR A 127 -1.94 3.83 5.42
N ALA A 128 -2.57 4.89 4.92
CA ALA A 128 -3.63 4.79 3.92
C ALA A 128 -3.12 4.13 2.63
N TYR A 129 -1.89 4.44 2.19
CA TYR A 129 -1.23 3.81 1.04
C TYR A 129 -1.12 2.28 1.21
N ASP A 130 -0.63 1.79 2.36
CA ASP A 130 -0.58 0.33 2.66
C ASP A 130 -1.96 -0.36 2.60
N LYS A 131 -3.04 0.40 2.84
CA LYS A 131 -4.43 -0.09 2.76
C LYS A 131 -5.06 0.06 1.38
N ILE A 132 -4.38 0.66 0.39
CA ILE A 132 -4.89 0.73 -0.97
C ILE A 132 -5.01 -0.68 -1.55
N ARG A 133 -6.16 -0.93 -2.18
CA ARG A 133 -6.43 -2.15 -2.94
C ARG A 133 -6.85 -1.76 -4.35
N VAL A 134 -6.10 -2.21 -5.33
CA VAL A 134 -6.37 -1.95 -6.75
C VAL A 134 -6.90 -3.20 -7.44
N PRO A 135 -7.69 -3.05 -8.52
CA PRO A 135 -8.10 -4.18 -9.35
C PRO A 135 -6.88 -4.91 -9.92
N ALA A 136 -6.99 -6.23 -10.09
CA ALA A 136 -5.94 -6.99 -10.73
C ALA A 136 -5.71 -6.56 -12.18
N THR A 137 -4.46 -6.58 -12.61
CA THR A 137 -4.06 -6.21 -13.97
C THR A 137 -4.44 -7.32 -14.95
N GLU A 138 -5.68 -7.33 -15.43
CA GLU A 138 -6.12 -8.27 -16.46
C GLU A 138 -5.94 -7.67 -17.86
N ILE A 139 -4.80 -7.98 -18.50
CA ILE A 139 -4.52 -7.56 -19.88
C ILE A 139 -5.26 -8.40 -20.92
N GLU A 140 -5.75 -7.72 -21.96
CA GLU A 140 -6.23 -8.35 -23.19
C GLU A 140 -5.10 -8.49 -24.20
N LEU A 141 -5.05 -9.63 -24.89
CA LEU A 141 -3.98 -9.99 -25.82
C LEU A 141 -4.55 -10.43 -27.17
N LYS A 142 -3.96 -9.95 -28.27
CA LYS A 142 -4.18 -10.51 -29.61
C LYS A 142 -2.86 -10.75 -30.34
N PRO A 143 -2.58 -12.00 -30.77
CA PRO A 143 -3.35 -13.21 -30.54
C PRO A 143 -3.30 -13.69 -29.07
N MET A 144 -4.43 -14.09 -28.50
CA MET A 144 -4.51 -14.54 -27.10
C MET A 144 -3.83 -15.90 -26.87
N ALA A 145 -3.95 -16.83 -27.83
CA ALA A 145 -3.56 -18.23 -27.61
C ALA A 145 -2.07 -18.51 -27.86
N LYS A 146 -1.52 -18.01 -28.99
CA LYS A 146 -0.13 -18.21 -29.39
C LYS A 146 0.36 -17.04 -30.23
N SER A 147 1.46 -16.43 -29.81
CA SER A 147 2.16 -15.39 -30.58
C SER A 147 3.01 -16.05 -31.67
N THR A 148 3.35 -15.29 -32.72
CA THR A 148 4.20 -15.76 -33.82
C THR A 148 5.42 -14.88 -33.93
N VAL A 149 6.59 -15.48 -34.15
CA VAL A 149 7.86 -14.77 -34.31
C VAL A 149 7.72 -13.68 -35.38
N ASN A 150 8.26 -12.50 -35.08
CA ASN A 150 8.22 -11.29 -35.92
C ASN A 150 6.84 -10.68 -36.18
N LEU A 151 5.76 -11.21 -35.57
CA LEU A 151 4.44 -10.60 -35.61
C LEU A 151 4.11 -9.93 -34.26
N PRO A 152 3.52 -8.73 -34.28
CA PRO A 152 3.16 -8.04 -33.05
C PRO A 152 2.00 -8.75 -32.34
N THR A 153 2.13 -8.87 -31.04
CA THR A 153 1.06 -9.20 -30.10
C THR A 153 0.56 -7.89 -29.50
N TRP A 154 -0.69 -7.55 -29.80
CA TRP A 154 -1.37 -6.37 -29.31
C TRP A 154 -1.79 -6.58 -27.85
N VAL A 155 -1.62 -5.55 -27.04
CA VAL A 155 -2.03 -5.51 -25.63
C VAL A 155 -2.91 -4.29 -25.40
N TRP A 156 -4.02 -4.45 -24.69
CA TRP A 156 -4.85 -3.32 -24.25
C TRP A 156 -5.58 -3.64 -22.96
N LEU A 157 -6.17 -2.60 -22.36
CA LEU A 157 -7.05 -2.72 -21.20
C LEU A 157 -8.38 -2.01 -21.44
N ASP A 158 -9.45 -2.60 -20.92
CA ASP A 158 -10.79 -2.04 -21.01
C ASP A 158 -10.92 -0.73 -20.23
N LYS A 159 -11.68 0.20 -20.82
CA LYS A 159 -12.02 1.48 -20.20
C LYS A 159 -12.82 1.24 -18.93
N GLY A 160 -12.36 1.84 -17.83
CA GLY A 160 -13.07 1.82 -16.55
C GLY A 160 -12.63 0.75 -15.56
N THR A 161 -11.71 -0.14 -15.94
CA THR A 161 -11.08 -1.09 -15.01
C THR A 161 -10.13 -0.38 -14.04
N PHE A 162 -9.37 0.61 -14.52
CA PHE A 162 -8.36 1.31 -13.74
C PHE A 162 -8.81 2.75 -13.47
N LYS A 163 -9.52 2.93 -12.36
CA LYS A 163 -9.93 4.24 -11.85
C LYS A 163 -9.08 4.61 -10.66
N GLU A 164 -8.99 5.91 -10.38
CA GLU A 164 -8.38 6.40 -9.15
C GLU A 164 -9.01 5.73 -7.92
N VAL A 165 -8.16 5.29 -7.00
CA VAL A 165 -8.57 4.71 -5.72
C VAL A 165 -8.16 5.66 -4.61
N LYS A 166 -9.11 5.98 -3.74
CA LYS A 166 -8.89 6.88 -2.60
C LYS A 166 -9.08 6.13 -1.29
N VAL A 167 -8.14 6.28 -0.38
CA VAL A 167 -8.22 5.74 0.98
C VAL A 167 -7.96 6.86 1.96
N ARG A 168 -8.86 7.02 2.93
CA ARG A 168 -8.74 8.00 4.00
C ARG A 168 -8.37 7.31 5.31
N ALA A 169 -7.31 7.81 5.95
CA ALA A 169 -6.97 7.49 7.33
C ALA A 169 -7.29 8.70 8.21
N GLU A 170 -7.81 8.43 9.41
CA GLU A 170 -8.14 9.44 10.40
C GLU A 170 -7.78 8.93 11.78
N LEU A 171 -7.19 9.80 12.59
CA LEU A 171 -6.85 9.48 13.97
C LEU A 171 -7.92 10.09 14.89
N PRO A 172 -8.78 9.28 15.52
CA PRO A 172 -9.93 9.78 16.28
C PRO A 172 -9.53 10.77 17.38
N ASN A 173 -10.36 11.78 17.61
CA ASN A 173 -10.21 12.79 18.67
C ASN A 173 -8.98 13.71 18.56
N THR A 174 -8.26 13.68 17.43
CA THR A 174 -7.08 14.55 17.18
C THR A 174 -7.31 15.58 16.08
N GLY A 175 -8.29 15.35 15.21
CA GLY A 175 -8.49 16.13 13.98
C GLY A 175 -7.47 15.84 12.87
N LEU A 176 -6.53 14.92 13.11
CA LEU A 176 -5.59 14.45 12.10
C LEU A 176 -6.27 13.50 11.12
N TRP A 177 -6.08 13.78 9.84
CA TRP A 177 -6.52 12.91 8.77
C TRP A 177 -5.60 13.07 7.55
N ALA A 178 -5.59 12.04 6.71
CA ALA A 178 -5.03 12.12 5.36
C ALA A 178 -5.87 11.27 4.40
N GLU A 179 -6.09 11.79 3.20
CA GLU A 179 -6.64 11.04 2.06
C GLU A 179 -5.52 10.80 1.06
N THR A 180 -5.22 9.54 0.80
CA THR A 180 -4.25 9.11 -0.21
C THR A 180 -4.98 8.64 -1.45
N THR A 181 -4.55 9.15 -2.59
CA THR A 181 -5.07 8.85 -3.92
C THR A 181 -4.02 8.08 -4.72
N ALA A 182 -4.36 6.88 -5.18
CA ALA A 182 -3.61 6.14 -6.18
C ALA A 182 -4.25 6.36 -7.55
N LYS A 183 -3.49 6.97 -8.46
CA LYS A 183 -3.92 7.26 -9.83
C LYS A 183 -3.13 6.40 -10.82
N PRO A 184 -3.80 5.58 -11.65
CA PRO A 184 -3.08 4.75 -12.60
C PRO A 184 -2.55 5.64 -13.74
N VAL A 185 -1.28 5.45 -14.13
CA VAL A 185 -0.62 6.30 -15.14
C VAL A 185 -0.08 5.54 -16.36
N ALA A 186 0.40 4.31 -16.18
CA ALA A 186 0.96 3.52 -17.27
C ALA A 186 0.90 2.01 -17.00
N LEU A 187 0.77 1.23 -18.07
CA LEU A 187 1.04 -0.20 -18.09
C LEU A 187 2.47 -0.44 -18.60
N HIS A 188 3.31 -1.05 -17.79
CA HIS A 188 4.61 -1.54 -18.18
C HIS A 188 4.51 -3.00 -18.64
N LEU A 189 5.16 -3.33 -19.75
CA LEU A 189 5.22 -4.67 -20.33
C LEU A 189 6.64 -5.21 -20.31
N GLU A 190 6.86 -6.31 -19.61
CA GLU A 190 8.10 -7.09 -19.65
C GLU A 190 7.87 -8.40 -20.41
N PRO A 191 8.48 -8.58 -21.60
CA PRO A 191 8.26 -9.78 -22.43
C PRO A 191 8.73 -11.11 -21.82
N GLY A 192 9.49 -11.09 -20.73
CA GLY A 192 10.08 -12.30 -20.12
C GLY A 192 11.24 -12.91 -20.91
N THR A 193 11.75 -12.20 -21.92
CA THR A 193 12.93 -12.58 -22.72
C THR A 193 13.59 -11.34 -23.30
N ALA A 194 14.92 -11.39 -23.48
CA ALA A 194 15.66 -10.35 -24.21
C ALA A 194 15.44 -10.44 -25.73
N ASP A 195 14.95 -11.58 -26.23
CA ASP A 195 14.63 -11.80 -27.65
C ASP A 195 13.22 -11.28 -27.99
N ALA A 196 12.91 -10.04 -27.60
CA ALA A 196 11.64 -9.38 -27.86
C ALA A 196 11.79 -7.85 -27.91
N GLU A 197 10.90 -7.21 -28.65
CA GLU A 197 10.72 -5.75 -28.69
C GLU A 197 9.37 -5.38 -28.10
N THR A 198 9.29 -4.22 -27.45
CA THR A 198 8.04 -3.65 -26.93
C THR A 198 7.55 -2.50 -27.81
N TYR A 199 6.24 -2.27 -27.76
CA TYR A 199 5.58 -1.11 -28.34
C TYR A 199 4.78 -0.41 -27.23
N PRO A 200 5.06 0.87 -26.92
CA PRO A 200 6.22 1.63 -27.38
C PRO A 200 7.53 0.98 -26.93
N ALA A 201 8.67 1.40 -27.50
CA ALA A 201 9.99 0.81 -27.19
C ALA A 201 10.41 0.93 -25.71
N SER A 202 9.76 1.79 -24.92
CA SER A 202 9.96 1.85 -23.47
C SER A 202 9.30 0.69 -22.73
N GLY A 203 8.33 0.00 -23.33
CA GLY A 203 7.43 -0.93 -22.64
C GLY A 203 6.29 -0.23 -21.89
N ASP A 204 6.32 1.10 -21.78
CA ASP A 204 5.35 1.89 -21.02
C ASP A 204 4.20 2.39 -21.90
N CYS A 205 3.07 1.70 -21.83
CA CYS A 205 1.83 2.10 -22.44
C CYS A 205 1.08 3.07 -21.50
N ARG A 206 1.14 4.37 -21.80
CA ARG A 206 0.45 5.40 -20.99
C ARG A 206 -1.07 5.22 -21.02
N ILE A 207 -1.72 5.56 -19.91
CA ILE A 207 -3.17 5.69 -19.86
C ILE A 207 -3.61 6.91 -20.66
N ASN A 208 -4.57 6.68 -21.56
CA ASN A 208 -5.23 7.72 -22.34
C ASN A 208 -6.15 8.57 -21.44
N GLU A 209 -6.52 9.77 -21.89
CA GLU A 209 -7.41 10.67 -21.13
C GLU A 209 -8.77 10.04 -20.80
N ASP A 210 -9.23 9.09 -21.60
CA ASP A 210 -10.47 8.36 -21.40
C ASP A 210 -10.34 7.12 -20.47
N GLY A 211 -9.17 6.92 -19.88
CA GLY A 211 -8.87 5.82 -18.97
C GLY A 211 -8.57 4.48 -19.65
N SER A 212 -8.45 4.43 -20.98
CA SER A 212 -7.97 3.23 -21.70
C SER A 212 -6.45 3.12 -21.72
N ILE A 213 -5.95 1.90 -21.94
CA ILE A 213 -4.55 1.64 -22.30
C ILE A 213 -4.54 0.89 -23.62
N GLY A 214 -3.67 1.34 -24.54
CA GLY A 214 -3.55 0.74 -25.87
C GLY A 214 -4.80 0.97 -26.71
N THR A 215 -5.07 0.05 -27.65
CA THR A 215 -6.27 0.07 -28.49
C THR A 215 -6.68 -1.37 -28.80
N PRO A 216 -7.97 -1.71 -28.64
CA PRO A 216 -8.46 -3.05 -29.00
C PRO A 216 -8.16 -3.40 -30.45
N TYR A 217 -7.59 -4.58 -30.67
CA TYR A 217 -7.29 -5.06 -32.02
C TYR A 217 -8.56 -5.35 -32.82
N THR A 218 -8.59 -4.91 -34.07
CA THR A 218 -9.57 -5.24 -35.10
C THR A 218 -8.89 -5.90 -36.31
N ASP A 219 -9.64 -6.65 -37.13
CA ASP A 219 -9.05 -7.35 -38.28
C ASP A 219 -8.43 -6.41 -39.33
N GLY A 220 -8.79 -5.12 -39.31
CA GLY A 220 -8.17 -4.08 -40.14
C GLY A 220 -6.73 -3.75 -39.74
N ASP A 221 -6.33 -4.06 -38.50
CA ASP A 221 -5.06 -3.64 -37.90
C ASP A 221 -3.92 -4.63 -38.17
N ALA A 222 -4.15 -5.63 -39.02
CA ALA A 222 -3.21 -6.73 -39.27
C ALA A 222 -1.82 -6.29 -39.75
N ASN A 223 -1.72 -5.10 -40.37
CA ASN A 223 -0.46 -4.52 -40.85
C ASN A 223 -0.01 -3.31 -40.01
N GLU A 224 -0.71 -2.99 -38.93
CA GLU A 224 -0.40 -1.85 -38.09
C GLU A 224 0.52 -2.23 -36.92
N THR A 225 1.23 -1.23 -36.41
CA THR A 225 2.01 -1.39 -35.18
C THR A 225 1.11 -1.10 -33.98
N PRO A 226 1.02 -2.01 -33.00
CA PRO A 226 0.19 -1.76 -31.83
C PRO A 226 0.67 -0.51 -31.07
N PRO A 227 -0.25 0.32 -30.55
CA PRO A 227 0.12 1.41 -29.64
C PRO A 227 0.64 0.87 -28.28
N CYS A 228 0.25 -0.35 -27.93
CA CYS A 228 0.74 -1.09 -26.78
C CYS A 228 0.88 -2.57 -27.17
N GLY A 229 2.07 -3.16 -27.08
CA GLY A 229 2.31 -4.48 -27.65
C GLY A 229 3.71 -5.02 -27.46
N ILE A 230 3.92 -6.24 -27.94
CA ILE A 230 5.21 -6.95 -27.90
C ILE A 230 5.42 -7.66 -29.23
N ARG A 231 6.64 -7.67 -29.76
CA ARG A 231 7.06 -8.55 -30.86
C ARG A 231 8.18 -9.46 -30.40
N TYR A 232 7.90 -10.75 -30.31
CA TYR A 232 8.90 -11.76 -30.02
C TYR A 232 9.76 -12.05 -31.25
N LEU A 233 11.08 -12.08 -31.05
CA LEU A 233 12.08 -12.33 -32.09
C LEU A 233 12.50 -13.80 -32.15
N ARG A 234 12.02 -14.62 -31.20
CA ARG A 234 12.36 -16.03 -31.08
C ARG A 234 11.17 -16.86 -30.63
N ALA A 235 11.08 -18.10 -31.13
CA ALA A 235 10.10 -19.08 -30.67
C ALA A 235 10.48 -19.65 -29.29
N THR A 236 9.47 -19.98 -28.49
CA THR A 236 9.64 -20.71 -27.23
C THR A 236 10.15 -22.12 -27.48
N ASN A 237 11.04 -22.62 -26.62
CA ASN A 237 11.62 -23.96 -26.74
C ASN A 237 11.36 -24.75 -25.45
N GLY A 238 10.25 -25.50 -25.41
CA GLY A 238 9.78 -26.18 -24.21
C GLY A 238 8.89 -25.28 -23.36
N ASP A 239 9.50 -24.30 -22.68
CA ASP A 239 8.79 -23.43 -21.74
C ASP A 239 8.30 -22.12 -22.40
N PRO A 240 7.08 -21.65 -22.05
CA PRO A 240 6.58 -20.34 -22.48
C PRO A 240 7.43 -19.17 -21.95
N PHE A 241 7.38 -18.02 -22.63
CA PHE A 241 7.89 -16.78 -22.04
C PHE A 241 6.91 -16.24 -21.00
N ARG A 242 7.45 -15.67 -19.92
CA ARG A 242 6.65 -15.10 -18.82
C ARG A 242 6.47 -13.61 -19.05
N LEU A 243 5.36 -13.26 -19.71
CA LEU A 243 4.98 -11.86 -19.88
C LEU A 243 4.47 -11.29 -18.57
N THR A 244 5.16 -10.29 -18.02
CA THR A 244 4.71 -9.52 -16.86
C THR A 244 4.10 -8.19 -17.32
N ALA A 245 2.94 -7.89 -16.76
CA ALA A 245 2.18 -6.67 -16.99
C ALA A 245 1.97 -5.93 -15.66
N SER A 246 2.53 -4.74 -15.54
CA SER A 246 2.57 -3.98 -14.30
C SER A 246 1.91 -2.61 -14.47
N ILE A 247 0.86 -2.31 -13.71
CA ILE A 247 0.28 -0.96 -13.71
C ILE A 247 1.03 -0.11 -12.69
N THR A 248 1.57 1.02 -13.14
CA THR A 248 2.14 2.06 -12.28
C THR A 248 1.03 3.00 -11.82
N TRP A 249 1.02 3.29 -10.52
CA TRP A 249 0.07 4.14 -9.82
C TRP A 249 0.81 5.30 -9.17
N GLU A 250 0.57 6.52 -9.62
CA GLU A 250 1.05 7.73 -8.97
C GLU A 250 0.33 7.91 -7.63
N ILE A 251 1.09 8.11 -6.55
CA ILE A 251 0.55 8.23 -5.20
C ILE A 251 0.66 9.67 -4.71
N SER A 252 -0.48 10.30 -4.52
CA SER A 252 -0.60 11.65 -3.96
C SER A 252 -1.48 11.64 -2.72
N TRP A 253 -1.32 12.63 -1.84
CA TRP A 253 -2.16 12.75 -0.65
C TRP A 253 -2.37 14.19 -0.23
N GLU A 254 -3.49 14.40 0.47
CA GLU A 254 -3.83 15.63 1.19
C GLU A 254 -4.28 15.28 2.61
N GLY A 255 -4.22 16.25 3.53
CA GLY A 255 -4.50 16.01 4.93
C GLY A 255 -4.82 17.26 5.74
N SER A 256 -5.08 17.03 7.03
CA SER A 256 -5.42 18.08 7.99
C SER A 256 -4.38 19.20 8.01
N GLY A 257 -4.82 20.43 8.22
CA GLY A 257 -3.94 21.62 8.25
C GLY A 257 -3.42 22.06 6.87
N GLY A 258 -3.98 21.54 5.77
CA GLY A 258 -3.54 21.86 4.41
C GLY A 258 -2.26 21.12 3.99
N ALA A 259 -1.83 20.13 4.78
CA ALA A 259 -0.72 19.26 4.44
C ALA A 259 -1.06 18.46 3.17
N HIS A 260 -0.08 18.30 2.29
CA HIS A 260 -0.21 17.53 1.07
C HIS A 260 1.17 17.09 0.59
N GLY A 261 1.20 16.14 -0.33
CA GLY A 261 2.44 15.70 -0.95
C GLY A 261 2.26 14.51 -1.87
N VAL A 262 3.40 13.93 -2.24
CA VAL A 262 3.49 12.67 -2.99
C VAL A 262 4.18 11.61 -2.15
N LEU A 263 3.85 10.36 -2.42
CA LEU A 263 4.57 9.17 -1.95
C LEU A 263 5.13 8.45 -3.19
N PRO A 264 6.06 7.49 -3.02
CA PRO A 264 6.53 6.71 -4.16
C PRO A 264 5.39 6.04 -4.91
N ASP A 265 5.57 5.91 -6.22
CA ASP A 265 4.58 5.24 -7.06
C ASP A 265 4.40 3.78 -6.62
N GLY A 266 3.19 3.26 -6.81
CA GLY A 266 2.88 1.85 -6.56
C GLY A 266 2.79 1.05 -7.85
N THR A 267 3.15 -0.22 -7.81
CA THR A 267 2.89 -1.17 -8.89
C THR A 267 2.02 -2.33 -8.42
N PHE A 268 1.22 -2.85 -9.35
CA PHE A 268 0.57 -4.15 -9.20
C PHE A 268 0.73 -4.95 -10.48
N GLU A 269 1.27 -6.14 -10.35
CA GLU A 269 1.75 -6.94 -11.47
C GLU A 269 0.94 -8.21 -11.65
N THR A 270 0.79 -8.63 -12.89
CA THR A 270 0.32 -9.97 -13.24
C THR A 270 1.25 -10.58 -14.26
N THR A 271 1.45 -11.90 -14.15
CA THR A 271 2.27 -12.65 -15.10
C THR A 271 1.41 -13.64 -15.85
N ARG A 272 1.63 -13.74 -17.16
CA ARG A 272 0.98 -14.72 -18.03
C ARG A 272 2.00 -15.42 -18.92
N ASP A 273 1.75 -16.69 -19.18
CA ASP A 273 2.58 -17.49 -20.07
C ASP A 273 2.22 -17.24 -21.53
N VAL A 274 3.23 -16.96 -22.37
CA VAL A 274 3.07 -16.71 -23.80
C VAL A 274 3.89 -17.73 -24.58
N ALA A 275 3.18 -18.61 -25.30
CA ALA A 275 3.79 -19.53 -26.26
C ALA A 275 4.04 -18.80 -27.59
N VAL A 276 5.27 -18.89 -28.10
CA VAL A 276 5.67 -18.24 -29.36
C VAL A 276 6.09 -19.30 -30.36
N ARG A 277 5.46 -19.31 -31.53
CA ARG A 277 5.80 -20.23 -32.62
C ARG A 277 6.52 -19.51 -33.75
N GLU A 278 7.33 -20.25 -34.48
CA GLU A 278 7.84 -19.81 -35.77
C GLU A 278 7.06 -20.50 -36.88
N ILE A 279 6.71 -19.75 -37.93
CA ILE A 279 6.08 -20.31 -39.13
C ILE A 279 7.13 -20.30 -40.24
N GLN A 280 7.54 -21.49 -40.65
CA GLN A 280 8.47 -21.68 -41.76
C GLN A 280 7.68 -22.11 -43.00
N SER A 281 7.75 -21.31 -44.06
CA SER A 281 7.16 -21.67 -45.35
C SER A 281 8.16 -22.49 -46.15
N VAL A 282 7.82 -23.75 -46.43
CA VAL A 282 8.58 -24.57 -47.39
C VAL A 282 8.05 -24.24 -48.79
N ASN A 283 8.81 -23.46 -49.56
CA ASN A 283 8.54 -23.31 -50.99
C ASN A 283 8.95 -24.62 -51.69
N ARG A 284 8.01 -25.23 -52.41
CA ARG A 284 8.21 -26.49 -53.12
C ARG A 284 8.09 -26.27 -54.62
#